data_AF-A0A261QLR9-F1
#
_entry.id   AF-A0A261QLR9-F1
#
_cell.length_a   1.000
_cell.length_b   1.000
_cell.length_c   1.000
_cell.angle_alpha   90.00
_cell.angle_beta   90.00
_cell.angle_gamma   90.00
#
_symmetry.space_group_name_H-M   'P 1'
#
loop_
_entity.id
_entity.type
_entity.pdbx_description
1 polymer ?
#
loop_
_entity_poly.entity_id
_entity_poly.type
_entity_poly.pdbx_seq_one_letter_code
_entity_poly.pdbx_strand_id
1 'polypeptide(L)' 'FYTCDRYPACKYALNNQPVAGEFDCHFQLLMAKNTARGVKRFCADQCCSRPVAINDNDD' A
#
# COMPACT_ATOMS: atom_id res chain seq x y z
N PHE A 1 -7.16 -9.59 -3.18
CA PHE A 1 -6.83 -8.87 -4.42
C PHE A 1 -7.80 -7.73 -4.54
N TYR A 2 -7.28 -6.51 -4.70
CA TYR A 2 -8.02 -5.25 -4.64
C TYR A 2 -7.77 -4.49 -5.94
N THR A 3 -8.83 -4.19 -6.67
CA THR A 3 -8.77 -3.48 -7.94
C THR A 3 -9.39 -2.11 -7.79
N CYS A 4 -8.97 -1.17 -8.62
CA CYS A 4 -9.65 0.12 -8.70
C CYS A 4 -11.09 -0.04 -9.24
N ASP A 5 -12.03 0.70 -8.68
CA ASP A 5 -13.44 0.71 -9.10
C ASP A 5 -13.64 1.28 -10.51
N ARG A 6 -12.62 1.92 -11.08
CA ARG A 6 -12.64 2.52 -12.43
C ARG A 6 -12.20 1.55 -13.53
N TYR A 7 -12.35 0.24 -13.36
CA TYR A 7 -12.08 -0.72 -14.43
C TYR A 7 -13.07 -0.50 -15.60
N PRO A 8 -12.63 -0.47 -16.88
CA PRO A 8 -11.31 -0.81 -17.42
C PRO A 8 -10.31 0.36 -17.53
N ALA A 9 -10.71 1.59 -17.20
CA ALA A 9 -9.86 2.78 -17.28
C ALA A 9 -8.68 2.73 -16.30
N CYS A 10 -8.83 2.06 -15.16
CA CYS A 10 -7.76 1.78 -14.21
C CYS A 10 -7.56 0.27 -14.07
N LYS A 11 -6.41 -0.24 -14.54
CA LYS A 11 -6.02 -1.66 -14.42
C LYS A 11 -5.15 -1.94 -13.20
N TYR A 12 -5.12 -1.00 -12.27
CA TYR A 12 -4.31 -1.12 -11.07
C TYR A 12 -4.90 -2.15 -10.11
N ALA A 13 -4.04 -3.01 -9.62
CA ALA A 13 -4.38 -4.26 -8.97
C ALA A 13 -3.37 -4.57 -7.86
N LEU A 14 -3.87 -4.75 -6.64
CA LEU A 14 -3.06 -5.02 -5.47
C LEU A 14 -3.40 -6.38 -4.88
N ASN A 15 -2.37 -7.13 -4.48
CA ASN A 15 -2.59 -8.40 -3.79
C ASN A 15 -3.09 -8.18 -2.35
N ASN A 16 -2.57 -7.12 -1.74
CA ASN A 16 -2.76 -6.73 -0.34
C ASN A 16 -3.75 -5.58 -0.21
N GLN A 17 -4.26 -5.38 1.01
CA GLN A 17 -5.23 -4.33 1.28
C GLN A 17 -4.62 -2.95 1.03
N PRO A 18 -5.21 -2.12 0.15
CA PRO A 18 -4.80 -0.74 -0.03
C PRO A 18 -5.05 0.05 1.26
N VAL A 19 -4.09 0.88 1.62
CA VAL A 19 -4.16 1.77 2.77
C VAL A 19 -3.73 3.15 2.32
N ALA A 20 -4.49 4.18 2.69
CA ALA A 20 -4.09 5.55 2.43
C ALA A 20 -2.86 5.90 3.29
N GLY A 21 -1.87 6.54 2.68
CA GLY A 21 -0.68 7.00 3.39
C GLY A 21 0.34 7.62 2.45
N GLU A 22 1.17 8.50 2.97
CA GLU A 22 2.19 9.17 2.18
C GLU A 22 3.49 8.37 2.18
N PHE A 23 4.11 8.27 0.99
CA PHE A 23 5.47 7.77 0.85
C PHE A 23 6.30 8.74 0.04
N ASP A 24 7.59 8.80 0.36
CA ASP A 24 8.61 9.68 -0.23
C ASP A 24 8.68 9.58 -1.77
N CYS A 25 8.20 8.47 -2.35
CA CYS A 25 8.13 8.29 -3.80
C CYS A 25 6.93 9.00 -4.48
N HIS A 26 6.29 9.97 -3.81
CA HIS A 26 5.08 10.69 -4.25
C HIS A 26 3.85 9.81 -4.49
N PHE A 27 3.84 8.59 -3.94
CA PHE A 27 2.73 7.67 -4.06
C PHE A 27 1.93 7.69 -2.75
N GLN A 28 0.70 8.18 -2.82
CA GLN A 28 -0.19 8.34 -1.66
C GLN A 28 -0.95 7.05 -1.29
N LEU A 29 -0.53 5.92 -1.88
CA LEU A 29 -1.17 4.63 -1.69
C LEU A 29 -0.16 3.63 -1.17
N LEU A 30 -0.52 2.98 -0.08
CA LEU A 30 0.23 1.92 0.57
C LEU A 30 -0.54 0.61 0.52
N MET A 31 0.13 -0.47 0.86
CA MET A 31 -0.44 -1.81 0.99
C MET A 31 -0.09 -2.40 2.35
N ALA A 32 -1.10 -2.94 3.05
CA ALA A 32 -0.89 -3.67 4.30
C ALA A 32 -0.48 -5.12 4.02
N LYS A 33 0.74 -5.49 4.41
CA LYS A 33 1.28 -6.84 4.28
C LYS A 33 1.51 -7.46 5.65
N ASN A 34 0.89 -8.61 5.88
CA ASN A 34 1.14 -9.42 7.06
C ASN A 34 2.55 -10.04 6.96
N THR A 35 3.41 -9.72 7.93
CA THR A 35 4.73 -10.34 8.10
C THR A 35 4.77 -11.08 9.44
N ALA A 36 5.77 -11.94 9.64
CA ALA A 36 5.97 -12.68 10.88
C ALA A 36 6.09 -11.77 12.12
N ARG A 37 6.46 -10.50 11.93
CA ARG A 37 6.58 -9.48 12.99
C ARG A 37 5.37 -8.54 13.09
N GLY A 38 4.24 -8.88 12.47
CA GLY A 38 3.00 -8.09 12.50
C GLY A 38 2.59 -7.54 11.13
N VAL A 39 1.64 -6.61 11.10
CA VAL A 39 1.22 -5.94 9.86
C VAL A 39 2.20 -4.80 9.57
N LYS A 40 2.83 -4.83 8.39
CA LYS A 40 3.67 -3.73 7.90
C LYS A 40 3.05 -3.11 6.66
N ARG A 41 3.20 -1.80 6.51
CA ARG A 41 2.77 -1.08 5.31
C ARG A 41 3.93 -1.00 4.33
N PHE A 42 3.63 -1.20 3.06
CA PHE A 42 4.58 -1.11 1.96
C PHE A 42 4.05 -0.14 0.92
N CYS A 43 4.93 0.47 0.14
CA CYS A 43 4.49 1.26 -1.01
C CYS A 43 3.66 0.38 -1.96
N ALA A 44 2.51 0.90 -2.39
CA ALA A 44 1.63 0.16 -3.29
C ALA A 44 2.18 0.09 -4.73
N ASP A 45 3.13 0.96 -5.07
CA ASP A 45 3.78 0.96 -6.37
C ASP A 45 4.68 -0.27 -6.56
N GLN A 46 4.51 -0.97 -7.69
CA GLN A 46 5.25 -2.20 -7.99
C GLN A 46 6.75 -1.94 -8.22
N CYS A 47 7.12 -0.76 -8.75
CA CYS A 47 8.53 -0.40 -8.96
C CYS A 47 9.22 -0.05 -7.62
N CYS A 48 8.48 0.51 -6.66
CA CYS A 48 9.03 0.86 -5.35
C CYS A 48 9.01 -0.32 -4.36
N SER A 49 7.82 -0.84 -4.02
CA SER A 49 7.60 -1.93 -3.06
C SER A 49 8.40 -1.84 -1.74
N ARG A 50 8.84 -0.64 -1.33
CA ARG A 50 9.65 -0.42 -0.12
C ARG A 50 8.76 -0.46 1.12
N PRO A 51 9.27 -0.97 2.27
CA PRO A 51 8.56 -0.89 3.54
C PRO A 51 8.49 0.56 4.03
N VAL A 52 7.31 0.99 4.45
CA VAL A 52 7.11 2.29 5.09
C VAL A 52 7.25 2.11 6.59
N ALA A 53 8.12 2.90 7.23
CA ALA A 53 8.20 2.95 8.68
C ALA A 53 6.97 3.71 9.19
N ILE A 54 5.96 2.96 9.62
CA ILE A 54 4.80 3.58 10.26
C ILE A 54 5.16 3.80 11.72
N ASN A 55 5.21 5.06 12.13
CA ASN A 55 5.12 5.41 13.54
C ASN A 55 3.68 5.15 13.96
N ASP A 56 3.48 4.10 14.76
CA ASP A 56 2.21 3.71 15.37
C ASP A 56 1.77 4.82 16.34
N ASN A 57 0.95 5.75 15.85
CA ASN A 57 0.38 6.84 16.65
C ASN A 57 -0.92 7.36 16.00
N ASP A 58 -1.82 6.43 15.69
CA ASP A 58 -3.20 6.73 15.30
C ASP A 58 -4.10 5.95 16.28
N ASP A 59 -4.39 6.61 17.41
CA ASP A 59 -5.37 6.26 18.45
C ASP A 59 -6.79 6.67 17.99
#